data_AF-A0A174SXE1-F1
#
_entry.id   AF-A0A174SXE1-F1
#
_cell.length_a   1.000
_cell.length_b   1.000
_cell.length_c   1.000
_cell.angle_alpha   90.00
_cell.angle_beta   90.00
_cell.angle_gamma   90.00
#
_symmetry.space_group_name_H-M   'P 1'
#
loop_
_entity.id
_entity.type
_entity.pdbx_description
1 polymer ?
#
loop_
_entity_poly.entity_id
_entity_poly.type
_entity_poly.pdbx_seq_one_letter_code
_entity_poly.pdbx_strand_id
1 'polypeptide(L)' 'MYERLKRLYVSGKLTALGLANAVIKGWITEAQKQEIMAEK' A
#
# COMPACT_ATOMS: atom_id res chain seq x y z
N MET A 1 4.35 0.78 8.76
CA MET A 1 4.31 -0.13 7.58
C MET A 1 3.93 0.62 6.29
N TYR A 2 3.02 1.59 6.40
CA TYR A 2 2.65 2.56 5.35
C TYR A 2 3.82 3.04 4.46
N GLU A 3 4.79 3.77 5.03
CA GLU A 3 5.94 4.32 4.28
C GLU A 3 6.78 3.27 3.53
N ARG A 4 6.82 2.03 4.03
CA ARG A 4 7.51 0.93 3.35
C ARG A 4 6.70 0.43 2.16
N LEU A 5 5.39 0.25 2.33
CA LEU A 5 4.49 -0.18 1.26
C LEU A 5 4.37 0.89 0.17
N LYS A 6 4.31 2.16 0.56
CA LYS A 6 4.35 3.32 -0.34
C LYS A 6 5.58 3.29 -1.24
N ARG A 7 6.78 3.19 -0.66
CA ARG A 7 8.04 3.05 -1.43
C ARG A 7 8.04 1.82 -2.34
N LEU A 8 7.53 0.68 -1.87
CA LEU A 8 7.44 -0.53 -2.70
C LEU A 8 6.43 -0.38 -3.86
N TYR A 9 5.33 0.32 -3.65
CA TYR A 9 4.30 0.56 -4.66
C TYR A 9 4.78 1.54 -5.74
N VAL A 10 5.38 2.66 -5.32
CA VAL A 10 5.98 3.65 -6.23
C VAL A 10 7.14 3.04 -7.01
N SER A 11 7.95 2.18 -6.38
CA SER A 11 9.04 1.44 -7.08
C SER A 11 8.56 0.28 -7.94
N GLY A 12 7.24 0.06 -8.07
CA GLY A 12 6.65 -1.01 -8.88
C GLY A 12 6.84 -2.44 -8.32
N LYS A 13 7.46 -2.57 -7.14
CA LYS A 13 7.70 -3.85 -6.45
C LYS A 13 6.48 -4.34 -5.67
N LEU A 14 5.45 -3.51 -5.51
CA LEU A 14 4.19 -3.85 -4.85
C LEU A 14 3.03 -3.56 -5.79
N THR A 15 2.10 -4.51 -5.88
CA THR A 15 0.86 -4.38 -6.66
C THR A 15 -0.29 -3.92 -5.78
N ALA A 16 -1.39 -3.51 -6.41
CA ALA A 16 -2.64 -3.16 -5.71
C ALA A 16 -3.16 -4.29 -4.80
N LEU A 17 -2.97 -5.55 -5.23
CA LEU A 17 -3.29 -6.74 -4.43
C LEU A 17 -2.41 -6.85 -3.18
N GLY A 18 -1.12 -6.50 -3.30
CA GLY A 18 -0.20 -6.44 -2.16
C GLY A 18 -0.64 -5.42 -1.11
N LEU A 19 -1.17 -4.27 -1.53
CA LEU A 19 -1.74 -3.27 -0.63
C LEU A 19 -3.04 -3.77 0.03
N ALA A 20 -3.94 -4.41 -0.72
CA ALA A 20 -5.17 -4.98 -0.16
C ALA A 20 -4.86 -6.04 0.91
N ASN A 21 -3.87 -6.91 0.67
CA ASN A 21 -3.41 -7.88 1.67
C ASN A 21 -2.81 -7.20 2.91
N ALA A 22 -2.13 -6.06 2.74
CA ALA A 22 -1.61 -5.29 3.86
C ALA A 22 -2.74 -4.67 4.71
N VAL A 23 -3.86 -4.27 4.08
CA VAL A 23 -5.07 -3.84 4.81
C VAL A 23 -5.68 -5.01 5.59
N ILE A 24 -5.85 -6.16 4.95
CA ILE A 24 -6.40 -7.38 5.61
C ILE A 24 -5.53 -7.80 6.80
N LYS A 25 -4.21 -7.68 6.69
CA LYS A 25 -3.26 -7.98 7.77
C LYS A 25 -3.22 -6.90 8.87
N GLY A 26 -3.98 -5.81 8.74
CA GLY A 26 -3.98 -4.70 9.68
C GLY A 26 -2.68 -3.89 9.70
N TRP A 27 -1.85 -3.99 8.65
CA TRP A 27 -0.59 -3.27 8.54
C TRP A 27 -0.78 -1.80 8.15
N ILE A 28 -1.86 -1.54 7.39
CA ILE A 28 -2.32 -0.22 6.97
C ILE A 28 -3.85 -0.20 7.00
N THR A 29 -4.43 1.00 6.99
CA THR A 29 -5.87 1.18 6.85
C THR A 29 -6.28 1.27 5.38
N GLU A 30 -7.57 1.12 5.10
CA GLU A 30 -8.10 1.31 3.74
C GLU A 30 -7.85 2.74 3.22
N ALA A 31 -7.93 3.74 4.10
CA ALA A 31 -7.59 5.13 3.76
C ALA A 31 -6.12 5.27 3.33
N GLN A 32 -5.21 4.65 4.08
CA GLN A 32 -3.79 4.61 3.74
C GLN A 32 -3.51 3.86 2.43
N LYS A 33 -4.25 2.79 2.14
CA LYS A 33 -4.15 2.12 0.85
C LYS A 33 -4.54 3.06 -0.30
N GLN A 34 -5.62 3.83 -0.14
CA GLN A 34 -6.05 4.78 -1.16
C GLN A 34 -5.03 5.90 -1.37
N GLU A 35 -4.44 6.44 -0.29
CA GLU A 35 -3.35 7.42 -0.42
C GLU A 35 -2.17 6.87 -1.21
N ILE A 36 -1.72 5.64 -0.90
CA ILE A 36 -0.62 5.02 -1.65
C ILE A 36 -0.98 4.81 -3.12
N MET A 37 -2.23 4.44 -3.42
CA MET A 37 -2.71 4.27 -4.79
C MET A 37 -2.80 5.60 -5.54
N ALA A 38 -3.13 6.70 -4.85
CA ALA A 38 -3.25 8.04 -5.44
C ALA A 38 -1.90 8.69 -5.75
N GLU A 39 -0.80 8.23 -5.12
CA GLU A 39 0.56 8.75 -5.36
C GLU A 39 1.27 8.14 -6.58
N LYS A 40 0.64 7.21 -7.28
CA LYS A 40 1.16 6.61 -8.51
C LYS A 40 0.39 7.11 -9.72
#